data_AF-W9RU67-F1
#
_entry.id   AF-W9RU67-F1
#
_cell.length_a   1.000
_cell.length_b   1.000
_cell.length_c   1.000
_cell.angle_alpha   90.00
_cell.angle_beta   90.00
_cell.angle_gamma   90.00
#
_symmetry.space_group_name_H-M   'P 1'
#
loop_
_entity.id
_entity.type
_entity.pdbx_description
1 polymer ?
#
loop_
_entity_poly.entity_id
_entity_poly.type
_entity_poly.pdbx_seq_one_letter_code
_entity_poly.pdbx_strand_id
1 'polypeptide(L)'
;MFSNQLLDFAKDELSYRTVVRDLITKVPVLQIVIVNTNSWSCTGYCLSTRSSGEAVPKLDLHPVIKVLFTESSSEKESEIRKMEDQIKKDLADEVFMLRPQIEDVVELLLSAKNILPPSCSSLQGLSLSSMHM
;
A
#
# COMPACT_ATOMS: atom_id res chain seq x y z
N MET A 1 10.69 -8.29 -2.41
CA MET A 1 11.15 -8.98 -1.18
C MET A 1 10.23 -8.71 0.00
N PHE A 2 9.93 -7.44 0.32
CA PHE A 2 8.99 -7.11 1.40
C PHE A 2 7.56 -7.62 1.17
N SER A 3 7.03 -7.53 -0.05
CA SER A 3 5.73 -8.09 -0.44
C SER A 3 5.60 -9.58 -0.11
N ASN A 4 6.62 -10.38 -0.39
CA ASN A 4 6.61 -11.82 -0.09
C ASN A 4 6.59 -12.10 1.42
N GLN A 5 7.33 -11.33 2.22
CA GLN A 5 7.28 -11.47 3.68
C GLN A 5 5.89 -11.14 4.22
N LEU A 6 5.28 -10.05 3.73
CA LEU A 6 3.91 -9.69 4.08
C LEU A 6 2.91 -10.80 3.74
N LEU A 7 3.05 -11.42 2.56
CA LEU A 7 2.21 -12.54 2.16
C LEU A 7 2.40 -13.77 3.04
N ASP A 8 3.64 -14.07 3.45
CA ASP A 8 3.93 -15.20 4.33
C ASP A 8 3.28 -15.03 5.71
N PHE A 9 3.27 -13.81 6.27
CA PHE A 9 2.58 -13.52 7.52
C PHE A 9 1.05 -13.53 7.38
N ALA A 10 0.53 -13.07 6.24
CA ALA A 10 -0.92 -12.98 5.99
C ALA A 10 -1.61 -14.32 5.68
N LYS A 11 -0.88 -15.45 5.54
CA LYS A 11 -1.44 -16.72 5.04
C LYS A 11 -2.64 -17.23 5.83
N ASP A 12 -2.69 -16.95 7.13
CA ASP A 12 -3.73 -17.44 8.03
C ASP A 12 -4.80 -16.38 8.36
N GLU A 13 -4.71 -15.16 7.78
CA GLU A 13 -5.55 -14.02 8.14
C GLU A 13 -6.32 -13.42 6.95
N LEU A 14 -7.61 -13.09 7.17
CA LEU A 14 -8.47 -12.45 6.16
C LEU A 14 -8.12 -10.97 5.91
N SER A 15 -7.45 -10.32 6.86
CA SER A 15 -7.04 -8.92 6.78
C SER A 15 -5.77 -8.75 7.63
N TYR A 16 -4.62 -8.76 6.97
CA TYR A 16 -3.33 -8.62 7.64
C TYR A 16 -2.93 -7.16 7.78
N ARG A 17 -2.59 -6.76 9.01
CA ARG A 17 -2.16 -5.40 9.35
C ARG A 17 -0.75 -5.44 9.86
N THR A 18 0.09 -4.56 9.32
CA THR A 18 1.45 -4.41 9.80
C THR A 18 1.82 -2.96 10.02
N VAL A 19 2.73 -2.74 10.96
CA VAL A 19 3.42 -1.47 11.11
C VAL A 19 4.92 -1.67 10.96
N VAL A 20 5.49 -0.84 10.09
CA VAL A 20 6.92 -0.72 9.89
C VAL A 20 7.45 0.37 10.81
N ARG A 21 8.31 -0.05 11.74
CA ARG A 21 9.03 0.83 12.66
C ARG A 21 10.46 1.03 12.17
N ASP A 22 10.97 2.23 12.40
CA ASP A 22 12.40 2.47 12.22
C ASP A 22 13.21 1.62 13.21
N LEU A 23 14.23 0.94 12.70
CA LEU A 23 14.98 -0.05 13.46
C LEU A 23 15.75 0.58 14.63
N ILE A 24 16.18 1.85 14.48
CA ILE A 24 17.02 2.55 15.45
C ILE A 24 16.16 3.24 16.51
N THR A 25 15.24 4.09 16.07
CA THR A 25 14.40 4.92 16.93
C THR A 25 13.18 4.19 17.47
N LYS A 26 12.80 3.05 16.85
CA LYS A 26 11.58 2.27 17.16
C LYS A 26 10.27 3.02 16.93
N VAL A 27 10.35 4.24 16.40
CA VAL A 27 9.19 5.06 16.05
C VAL A 27 8.45 4.38 14.88
N PRO A 28 7.11 4.27 14.94
CA PRO A 28 6.34 3.75 13.82
C PRO A 28 6.37 4.78 12.70
N VAL A 29 6.58 4.32 11.46
CA VAL A 29 6.75 5.20 10.31
C VAL A 29 5.66 4.96 9.27
N LEU A 30 5.33 3.69 9.04
CA LEU A 30 4.44 3.29 7.97
C LEU A 30 3.50 2.20 8.48
N GLN A 31 2.21 2.39 8.32
CA GLN A 31 1.21 1.36 8.53
C GLN A 31 0.74 0.84 7.18
N ILE A 32 0.62 -0.48 7.04
CA ILE A 32 0.14 -1.17 5.84
C ILE A 32 -0.97 -2.15 6.24
N VAL A 33 -2.06 -2.14 5.48
CA VAL A 33 -3.15 -3.11 5.60
C VAL A 33 -3.30 -3.82 4.26
N ILE A 34 -3.13 -5.14 4.26
CA ILE A 34 -3.38 -5.96 3.07
C ILE A 34 -4.89 -6.12 2.90
N VAL A 35 -5.39 -5.67 1.75
CA VAL A 35 -6.83 -5.77 1.41
C VAL A 35 -7.09 -6.98 0.53
N ASN A 36 -6.20 -7.26 -0.42
CA ASN A 36 -6.34 -8.39 -1.32
C ASN A 36 -4.98 -8.82 -1.86
N THR A 37 -4.60 -10.07 -1.58
CA THR A 37 -3.37 -10.68 -2.05
C THR A 37 -3.45 -11.19 -3.48
N ASN A 38 -4.64 -11.51 -3.99
CA ASN A 38 -4.87 -12.13 -5.28
C ASN A 38 -5.61 -11.19 -6.25
N SER A 39 -5.08 -9.97 -6.40
CA SER A 39 -5.69 -8.99 -7.30
C SER A 39 -4.90 -8.84 -8.60
N TRP A 40 -5.63 -8.56 -9.67
CA TRP A 40 -5.04 -8.17 -10.95
C TRP A 40 -5.27 -6.68 -11.16
N SER A 41 -4.25 -6.00 -11.68
CA SER A 41 -4.31 -4.60 -12.04
C SER A 41 -4.09 -4.42 -13.53
N CYS A 42 -4.75 -3.42 -14.10
CA CYS A 42 -4.45 -2.89 -15.42
C CYS A 42 -4.62 -1.36 -15.37
N THR A 43 -3.87 -0.69 -16.22
CA THR A 43 -3.90 0.76 -16.38
C THR A 43 -4.22 1.07 -17.82
N GLY A 44 -5.13 1.99 -18.08
CA GLY A 44 -5.52 2.34 -19.43
C GLY A 44 -6.60 3.41 -19.45
N TYR A 45 -6.73 4.08 -20.59
CA TYR A 45 -7.78 5.06 -20.80
C TYR A 45 -8.99 4.39 -21.44
N CYS A 46 -10.19 4.68 -20.92
CA CYS A 46 -11.42 4.35 -21.62
C CYS A 46 -11.49 5.18 -22.90
N LEU A 47 -11.17 4.58 -24.04
CA LEU A 47 -11.34 5.23 -25.34
C LEU A 47 -12.84 5.34 -25.63
N SER A 48 -13.32 6.57 -25.80
CA SER A 48 -14.68 6.85 -26.30
C SER A 48 -14.81 6.24 -27.70
N THR A 49 -15.87 5.47 -27.93
CA THR A 49 -16.17 4.74 -29.18
C THR A 49 -16.51 5.65 -30.37
N ARG A 50 -16.07 6.91 -30.37
CA ARG A 50 -16.26 7.83 -31.49
C ARG A 50 -15.01 7.82 -32.35
N SER A 51 -15.09 7.03 -33.42
CA SER A 51 -14.30 7.07 -34.65
C SER A 51 -12.81 6.74 -34.57
N SER A 52 -12.47 5.46 -34.61
CA SER A 52 -11.42 4.94 -35.50
C SER A 52 -11.59 3.42 -35.61
N GLY A 53 -11.41 2.84 -36.80
CA GLY A 53 -11.38 1.38 -36.99
C GLY A 53 -10.11 0.72 -36.42
N GLU A 54 -9.50 1.33 -35.40
CA GLU A 54 -8.28 0.84 -34.76
C GLU A 54 -8.62 -0.32 -33.83
N ALA A 55 -7.76 -1.34 -33.83
CA ALA A 55 -7.89 -2.47 -32.93
C ALA A 55 -7.84 -1.99 -31.48
N VAL A 56 -8.75 -2.48 -30.65
CA VAL A 56 -8.77 -2.20 -29.21
C VAL A 56 -7.40 -2.58 -28.64
N PRO A 57 -6.69 -1.65 -27.97
CA PRO A 57 -5.38 -1.94 -27.42
C PRO A 57 -5.51 -3.08 -26.40
N LYS A 58 -4.59 -4.04 -26.48
CA LYS A 58 -4.55 -5.16 -25.54
C LYS A 58 -4.23 -4.60 -24.15
N LEU A 59 -5.07 -4.95 -23.18
CA LEU A 59 -4.84 -4.63 -21.77
C LEU A 59 -3.92 -5.68 -21.17
N ASP A 60 -2.74 -5.26 -20.72
CA ASP A 60 -1.82 -6.12 -19.99
C ASP A 60 -2.18 -6.12 -18.50
N LEU A 61 -2.75 -7.24 -18.07
CA LEU A 61 -3.04 -7.51 -16.67
C LEU A 61 -1.78 -8.01 -15.97
N HIS A 62 -1.51 -7.47 -14.80
CA HIS A 62 -0.41 -7.94 -13.94
C HIS A 62 -0.93 -8.22 -12.52
N PRO A 63 -0.40 -9.26 -11.85
CA PRO A 63 -0.77 -9.57 -10.48
C PRO A 63 -0.21 -8.51 -9.53
N VAL A 64 -1.03 -8.08 -8.58
CA VAL A 64 -0.66 -7.13 -7.53
C VAL A 64 -1.31 -7.49 -6.20
N ILE A 65 -0.69 -7.04 -5.13
CA ILE A 65 -1.24 -7.03 -3.78
C ILE A 65 -1.84 -5.64 -3.54
N LYS A 66 -3.13 -5.56 -3.28
CA LYS A 66 -3.77 -4.29 -2.90
C LYS A 66 -3.57 -4.02 -1.42
N VAL A 67 -3.12 -2.81 -1.13
CA VAL A 67 -2.82 -2.36 0.22
C VAL A 67 -3.43 -1.01 0.50
N LEU A 68 -3.86 -0.79 1.74
CA LEU A 68 -4.02 0.54 2.30
C LEU A 68 -2.78 0.90 3.07
N PHE A 69 -2.36 2.15 3.01
CA PHE A 69 -1.22 2.62 3.79
C PHE A 69 -1.41 4.04 4.32
N THR A 70 -0.70 4.31 5.41
CA THR A 70 -0.49 5.67 5.93
C THR A 70 0.92 5.79 6.45
N GLU A 71 1.56 6.90 6.12
CA GLU A 71 2.86 7.30 6.66
C GLU A 71 2.63 8.29 7.80
N SER A 72 3.37 8.14 8.89
CA SER A 72 3.46 9.18 9.91
C SER A 72 4.65 10.07 9.60
N SER A 73 4.44 11.38 9.52
CA SER A 73 5.57 12.30 9.45
C SER A 73 6.30 12.28 10.80
N SER A 74 7.61 12.04 10.79
CA SER A 74 8.44 11.98 12.02
C SER A 74 8.45 13.31 12.78
N GLU A 75 7.98 14.39 12.16
CA GLU A 75 7.94 15.74 12.71
C GLU A 75 6.69 16.00 13.56
N LYS A 76 5.61 15.22 13.41
CA LYS A 76 4.35 15.47 14.10
C LYS A 76 4.06 14.40 15.14
N GLU A 77 4.38 14.70 16.39
CA GLU A 77 4.11 13.83 17.54
C GLU A 77 2.65 13.37 17.64
N SER A 78 1.71 14.21 17.19
CA SER A 78 0.27 13.88 17.18
C SER A 78 -0.09 12.79 16.15
N GLU A 79 0.61 12.70 15.03
CA GLU A 79 0.42 11.64 14.02
C GLU A 79 0.99 10.31 14.54
N ILE A 80 2.19 10.36 15.13
CA ILE A 80 2.81 9.20 15.78
C ILE A 80 1.90 8.63 16.86
N ARG A 81 1.37 9.49 17.74
CA ARG A 81 0.47 9.06 18.82
C ARG A 81 -0.81 8.41 18.30
N LYS A 82 -1.42 8.98 17.25
CA LYS A 82 -2.60 8.39 16.60
C LYS A 82 -2.28 7.01 16.01
N MET A 83 -1.12 6.86 15.37
CA MET A 83 -0.69 5.58 14.81
C MET A 83 -0.46 4.55 15.93
N GLU A 84 0.22 4.91 17.01
CA GLU A 84 0.41 4.04 18.19
C GLU A 84 -0.91 3.58 18.82
N ASP A 85 -1.86 4.50 18.98
CA ASP A 85 -3.18 4.16 19.52
C ASP A 85 -3.94 3.20 18.60
N GLN A 86 -3.75 3.32 17.28
CA GLN A 86 -4.36 2.44 16.29
C GLN A 86 -3.70 1.05 16.27
N ILE A 87 -2.37 0.98 16.38
CA ILE A 87 -1.60 -0.28 16.47
C ILE A 87 -2.11 -1.14 17.63
N LYS A 88 -2.25 -0.53 18.81
CA LYS A 88 -2.71 -1.22 20.02
C LYS A 88 -4.12 -1.77 19.89
N LYS A 89 -4.99 -1.10 19.14
CA LYS A 89 -6.38 -1.52 18.91
C LYS A 89 -6.48 -2.64 17.89
N ASP A 90 -5.69 -2.56 16.84
CA ASP A 90 -5.85 -3.39 15.63
C ASP A 90 -4.96 -4.64 15.63
N LEU A 91 -4.21 -4.90 16.72
CA LEU A 91 -3.28 -6.03 16.85
C LEU A 91 -2.34 -6.18 15.63
N ALA A 92 -1.78 -5.06 15.16
CA ALA A 92 -0.93 -5.06 13.97
C ALA A 92 0.45 -5.67 14.29
N ASP A 93 0.93 -6.52 13.38
CA ASP A 93 2.27 -7.09 13.47
C ASP A 93 3.35 -6.04 13.20
N GLU A 94 4.45 -6.12 13.95
CA GLU A 94 5.54 -5.15 13.87
C GLU A 94 6.70 -5.67 13.03
N VAL A 95 7.13 -4.85 12.07
CA VAL A 95 8.33 -5.08 11.26
C VAL A 95 9.31 -3.95 11.52
N PHE A 96 10.58 -4.27 11.75
CA PHE A 96 11.63 -3.28 11.95
C PHE A 96 12.51 -3.19 10.72
N MET A 97 12.70 -1.98 10.20
CA MET A 97 13.51 -1.71 9.00
C MET A 97 14.39 -0.50 9.20
N LEU A 98 15.51 -0.44 8.47
CA LEU A 98 16.31 0.78 8.44
C LEU A 98 15.54 1.89 7.71
N ARG A 99 15.64 3.14 8.20
CA ARG A 99 14.95 4.29 7.61
C ARG A 99 14.99 4.36 6.07
N PRO A 100 16.13 4.17 5.39
CA PRO A 100 16.18 4.22 3.92
C PRO A 100 15.31 3.13 3.27
N GLN A 101 15.23 1.93 3.87
CA GLN A 101 14.37 0.86 3.35
C GLN A 101 12.88 1.19 3.50
N ILE A 102 12.51 1.91 4.55
CA ILE A 102 11.12 2.37 4.74
C ILE A 102 10.78 3.41 3.68
N GLU A 103 11.69 4.34 3.41
CA GLU A 103 11.54 5.36 2.39
C GLU A 103 11.38 4.75 0.98
N ASP A 104 12.17 3.73 0.63
CA ASP A 104 12.01 2.98 -0.62
C ASP A 104 10.60 2.37 -0.74
N VAL A 105 10.08 1.79 0.35
CA VAL A 105 8.73 1.21 0.37
C VAL A 105 7.65 2.29 0.22
N VAL A 106 7.80 3.42 0.92
CA VAL A 106 6.87 4.56 0.81
C VAL A 106 6.85 5.10 -0.62
N GLU A 107 8.01 5.28 -1.24
CA GLU A 107 8.11 5.78 -2.62
C GLU A 107 7.44 4.85 -3.62
N LEU A 108 7.62 3.53 -3.47
CA LEU A 108 6.92 2.53 -4.28
C LEU A 108 5.40 2.64 -4.14
N LEU A 109 4.90 2.76 -2.90
CA LEU A 109 3.47 2.88 -2.62
C LEU A 109 2.88 4.20 -3.15
N LEU A 110 3.59 5.32 -3.01
CA LEU A 110 3.18 6.60 -3.55
C LEU A 110 3.15 6.59 -5.08
N SER A 111 4.16 6.00 -5.71
CA SER A 111 4.25 5.87 -7.16
C SER A 111 3.05 5.08 -7.71
N ALA A 112 2.72 3.94 -7.11
CA ALA A 112 1.57 3.13 -7.52
C ALA A 112 0.22 3.83 -7.24
N LYS A 113 0.10 4.55 -6.11
CA LYS A 113 -1.09 5.37 -5.80
C LYS A 113 -1.35 6.42 -6.87
N ASN A 114 -0.30 7.10 -7.34
CA ASN A 114 -0.41 8.20 -8.30
C ASN A 114 -0.88 7.75 -9.69
N ILE A 115 -0.86 6.44 -9.97
CA ILE A 115 -1.41 5.85 -11.20
C ILE A 115 -2.93 5.67 -11.10
N LEU A 116 -3.47 5.55 -9.88
CA LEU A 116 -4.90 5.36 -9.68
C LEU A 116 -5.68 6.64 -9.95
N PRO A 117 -6.94 6.53 -10.46
CA PRO A 117 -7.83 7.68 -10.52
C PRO A 117 -7.98 8.33 -9.14
N PRO A 118 -8.11 9.67 -9.05
CA PRO A 118 -8.28 10.35 -7.76
C PRO A 118 -9.49 9.85 -6.95
N SER A 119 -10.56 9.40 -7.62
CA SER A 119 -11.73 8.79 -6.96
C SER A 119 -11.41 7.46 -6.25
N CYS A 120 -10.26 6.86 -6.53
CA CYS A 120 -9.79 5.60 -5.97
C CYS A 120 -8.53 5.76 -5.11
N SER A 121 -8.10 6.98 -4.77
CA SER A 121 -6.81 7.20 -4.08
C SER A 121 -6.82 6.91 -2.58
N SER A 122 -8.00 6.72 -1.98
CA SER A 122 -8.14 6.50 -0.54
C SER A 122 -9.39 5.71 -0.17
N LEU A 123 -9.30 4.95 0.92
CA LEU A 123 -10.42 4.23 1.53
C LEU A 123 -10.29 4.34 3.06
N GLN A 124 -11.38 4.71 3.75
CA GLN A 124 -11.41 4.88 5.20
C GLN A 124 -10.32 5.82 5.77
N GLY A 125 -9.94 6.85 5.01
CA GLY A 125 -8.89 7.80 5.41
C GLY A 125 -7.46 7.30 5.20
N LEU A 126 -7.27 6.06 4.73
CA LEU A 126 -5.97 5.51 4.33
C LEU A 126 -5.77 5.64 2.82
N SER A 127 -4.52 5.77 2.38
CA SER A 127 -4.20 5.81 0.95
C SER A 127 -4.28 4.42 0.34
N LEU A 128 -4.95 4.26 -0.80
CA LEU A 128 -5.00 3.01 -1.55
C LEU A 128 -3.80 2.92 -2.50
N SER A 129 -3.14 1.76 -2.51
CA SER A 129 -2.02 1.49 -3.41
C SER A 129 -1.91 -0.01 -3.72
N SER A 130 -0.88 -0.38 -4.48
CA SER A 130 -0.58 -1.75 -4.83
C SER A 130 0.92 -2.05 -4.80
N MET A 131 1.28 -3.27 -4.44
CA MET A 131 2.63 -3.81 -4.54
C MET A 131 2.69 -4.91 -5.59
N HIS A 132 3.77 -4.97 -6.36
CA HIS A 132 4.01 -6.10 -7.25
C HIS A 132 4.37 -7.36 -6.43
N MET A 133 3.91 -8.52 -6.91
CA MET A 133 4.39 -9.82 -6.44
C MET A 133 5.82 -10.06 -6.90
#